data_AF-A0A351SYI1-F1
#
_entry.id   AF-A0A351SYI1-F1
#
_cell.length_a   1.000
_cell.length_b   1.000
_cell.length_c   1.000
_cell.angle_alpha   90.00
_cell.angle_beta   90.00
_cell.angle_gamma   90.00
#
_symmetry.space_group_name_H-M   'P 1'
#
loop_
_entity.id
_entity.type
_entity.pdbx_description
1 polymer ?
#
loop_
_entity_poly.entity_id
_entity_poly.type
_entity_poly.pdbx_seq_one_letter_code
_entity_poly.pdbx_strand_id
1 'polypeptide(L)' 'MRHSENIVQTSEWDAMENPTEEEIICLWRSLQSGGLTGEEAWHAIVTGIALDMAFARSKNLRRVVH' A
#
# COMPACT_ATOMS: atom_id res chain seq x y z
N MET A 1 -13.01 34.95 -11.88
CA MET A 1 -12.43 33.70 -12.43
C MET A 1 -11.72 33.00 -11.28
N ARG A 2 -12.26 31.89 -10.77
CA ARG A 2 -11.67 31.15 -9.65
C ARG A 2 -10.75 30.07 -10.23
N HIS A 3 -9.48 30.12 -9.84
CA HIS A 3 -8.47 29.13 -10.16
C HIS A 3 -8.95 27.77 -9.63
N SER A 4 -9.19 26.83 -10.53
CA SER A 4 -9.34 25.42 -10.19
C SER A 4 -7.96 24.80 -10.39
N GLU A 5 -7.14 24.88 -9.36
CA GLU A 5 -5.92 24.10 -9.28
C GLU A 5 -6.35 22.64 -9.18
N ASN A 6 -6.28 21.93 -10.32
CA ASN A 6 -6.24 20.48 -10.32
C ASN A 6 -4.96 20.10 -9.60
N ILE A 7 -5.06 19.89 -8.29
CA ILE A 7 -4.07 19.13 -7.54
C ILE A 7 -4.18 17.72 -8.11
N VAL A 8 -3.41 17.46 -9.17
CA VAL A 8 -3.01 16.11 -9.51
C VAL A 8 -2.18 15.67 -8.31
N GLN A 9 -2.84 15.09 -7.32
CA GLN A 9 -2.20 14.19 -6.38
C GLN A 9 -1.69 13.04 -7.26
N THR A 10 -0.51 13.23 -7.85
CA THR A 10 0.33 12.14 -8.31
C THR A 10 0.60 11.34 -7.06
N SER A 11 -0.27 10.38 -6.84
CA SER A 11 -0.28 9.47 -5.73
C SER A 11 1.14 8.98 -5.48
N GLU A 12 1.74 9.34 -4.36
CA GLU A 12 2.82 8.58 -3.71
C GLU A 12 2.34 7.15 -3.29
N TRP A 13 1.26 6.64 -3.91
CA TRP A 13 0.51 5.44 -3.53
C TRP A 13 0.89 4.21 -4.36
N ASP A 14 2.00 4.24 -5.09
CA ASP A 14 2.54 3.07 -5.80
C ASP A 14 3.73 2.43 -5.10
N ALA A 15 4.09 2.89 -3.89
CA ALA A 15 5.24 2.39 -3.16
C ALA A 15 5.18 0.89 -2.79
N MET A 16 4.04 0.21 -3.01
CA MET A 16 3.90 -1.23 -2.80
C MET A 16 3.20 -1.97 -3.94
N GLU A 17 3.13 -1.41 -5.16
CA GLU A 17 2.56 -2.18 -6.28
C GLU A 17 3.42 -3.43 -6.59
N ASN A 18 4.75 -3.32 -6.40
CA ASN A 18 5.69 -4.43 -6.50
C ASN A 18 6.85 -4.25 -5.50
N PRO A 19 6.67 -4.59 -4.21
CA PRO A 19 7.74 -4.43 -3.23
C PRO A 19 8.91 -5.36 -3.53
N THR A 20 10.13 -4.83 -3.45
CA THR A 20 11.37 -5.59 -3.55
C THR A 20 11.63 -6.39 -2.26
N GLU A 21 12.52 -7.38 -2.35
CA GLU A 21 12.93 -8.16 -1.17
C GLU A 21 13.54 -7.26 -0.09
N GLU A 22 14.38 -6.30 -0.48
CA GLU A 22 15.02 -5.36 0.44
C GLU A 22 14.00 -4.48 1.16
N GLU A 23 12.96 -4.03 0.48
CA GLU A 23 11.87 -3.24 1.09
C GLU A 23 11.07 -4.09 2.08
N ILE A 24 10.78 -5.35 1.75
CA ILE A 24 10.12 -6.29 2.64
C ILE A 24 10.96 -6.53 3.90
N ILE A 25 12.27 -6.74 3.75
CA ILE A 25 13.20 -6.93 4.86
C ILE A 25 13.26 -5.67 5.74
N CYS A 26 13.34 -4.49 5.14
CA CYS A 26 13.34 -3.21 5.85
C CYS A 26 12.05 -3.03 6.66
N LEU A 27 10.89 -3.29 6.05
CA LEU A 27 9.59 -3.22 6.70
C LEU A 27 9.49 -4.21 7.87
N TRP A 28 9.92 -5.45 7.65
CA TRP A 28 9.93 -6.49 8.67
C TRP A 28 10.78 -6.12 9.88
N ARG A 29 11.96 -5.51 9.67
CA ARG A 29 12.80 -5.00 10.77
C ARG A 29 12.19 -3.78 11.46
N SER A 30 11.56 -2.88 10.71
CA SER A 30 10.87 -1.72 11.26
C SER A 30 9.73 -2.14 12.19
N LEU A 31 8.90 -3.10 11.77
CA LEU A 31 7.82 -3.66 12.58
C LEU A 31 8.33 -4.33 13.86
N GLN A 32 9.45 -5.04 13.79
CA GLN A 32 10.09 -5.60 14.98
C GLN A 32 10.60 -4.53 15.94
N SER A 33 11.15 -3.42 15.43
CA SER A 33 11.53 -2.28 16.27
C SER A 33 10.34 -1.62 16.98
N GLY A 34 9.13 -1.79 16.43
CA GLY A 34 7.86 -1.38 17.03
C GLY A 34 7.30 -2.35 18.07
N GLY A 35 8.00 -3.45 18.39
CA GLY A 35 7.62 -4.39 19.44
C GLY A 35 6.91 -5.66 18.95
N LEU A 36 6.78 -5.87 17.64
CA LEU A 36 6.28 -7.12 17.09
C LEU A 36 7.36 -8.20 17.09
N THR A 37 6.97 -9.45 17.33
CA THR A 37 7.84 -10.60 17.08
C THR A 37 8.08 -10.78 15.57
N GLY A 38 9.10 -11.57 15.22
CA GLY A 38 9.41 -11.88 13.82
C GLY A 38 8.23 -12.51 13.07
N GLU A 39 7.47 -13.41 13.70
CA GLU A 39 6.28 -14.02 13.09
C GLU A 39 5.13 -13.03 12.96
N GLU A 40 4.84 -12.23 13.99
CA GLU A 40 3.76 -11.23 13.92
C GLU A 40 4.03 -10.19 12.84
N ALA A 41 5.28 -9.71 12.73
CA ALA A 41 5.69 -8.80 11.68
C ALA A 41 5.54 -9.44 10.29
N TRP A 42 5.91 -10.72 10.14
CA TRP A 42 5.74 -11.45 8.89
C TRP A 42 4.25 -11.62 8.52
N HIS A 43 3.42 -12.00 9.47
CA HIS A 43 1.97 -12.13 9.28
C HIS A 43 1.32 -10.81 8.88
N ALA A 44 1.71 -9.69 9.49
CA ALA A 44 1.22 -8.38 9.13
C ALA A 44 1.54 -8.03 7.67
N ILE A 45 2.78 -8.30 7.22
CA ILE A 45 3.23 -8.05 5.85
C ILE A 45 2.44 -8.91 4.85
N VAL A 46 2.39 -10.24 5.06
CA VAL A 46 1.67 -11.16 4.16
C VAL A 46 0.19 -10.84 4.11
N THR A 47 -0.42 -10.46 5.23
CA THR A 47 -1.83 -10.05 5.28
C THR A 47 -2.06 -8.78 4.47
N GLY A 48 -1.19 -7.77 4.60
CA GLY A 48 -1.26 -6.55 3.78
C GLY A 48 -1.20 -6.85 2.29
N ILE A 49 -0.23 -7.66 1.86
CA ILE A 49 -0.08 -8.09 0.46
C ILE A 49 -1.33 -8.85 -0.02
N ALA A 50 -1.85 -9.78 0.79
CA ALA A 50 -3.04 -10.55 0.44
C ALA A 50 -4.28 -9.65 0.30
N LEU A 51 -4.44 -8.66 1.18
CA LEU A 51 -5.51 -7.66 1.08
C LEU A 51 -5.35 -6.84 -0.21
N ASP A 52 -4.15 -6.36 -0.50
CA ASP A 52 -3.87 -5.61 -1.73
C ASP A 52 -4.22 -6.45 -2.97
N MET A 53 -3.84 -7.73 -3.01
CA MET A 53 -4.20 -8.64 -4.11
C MET A 53 -5.72 -8.90 -4.20
N ALA A 54 -6.38 -9.10 -3.06
CA ALA A 54 -7.81 -9.34 -3.01
C ALA A 54 -8.62 -8.14 -3.50
N PHE A 55 -8.14 -6.91 -3.20
CA PHE A 55 -8.84 -5.67 -3.51
C PHE A 55 -8.26 -4.90 -4.72
N ALA A 56 -7.14 -5.32 -5.32
CA ALA A 56 -6.56 -4.71 -6.53
C ALA A 56 -7.54 -4.71 -7.72
N ARG A 57 -8.47 -5.68 -7.78
CA ARG A 57 -9.55 -5.74 -8.79
C ARG A 57 -10.54 -4.57 -8.69
N SER A 58 -10.59 -3.86 -7.58
CA SER A 58 -11.53 -2.76 -7.32
C SER A 58 -11.13 -1.44 -7.98
N LYS A 59 -9.85 -1.24 -8.31
CA LYS A 59 -9.36 -0.03 -8.99
C LYS A 59 -9.86 0.09 -10.44
N ASN A 60 -10.36 -1.01 -11.04
CA ASN A 60 -10.99 -1.04 -12.36
C ASN A 60 -12.53 -0.96 -12.33
N LEU A 61 -13.15 -0.81 -11.15
CA LEU A 61 -14.57 -0.54 -11.07
C LEU A 61 -14.81 0.91 -11.49
N ARG A 62 -15.32 1.04 -12.72
CA ARG A 62 -15.76 2.29 -13.35
C ARG A 62 -16.36 3.23 -12.32
N ARG A 63 -15.84 4.45 -12.29
CA ARG A 63 -16.47 5.64 -11.74
C ARG A 63 -17.97 5.56 -12.08
N VAL A 64 -18.83 5.31 -11.11
CA VAL A 64 -20.28 5.41 -11.31
C VAL A 64 -20.52 6.91 -11.51
N VAL A 65 -20.68 7.30 -12.77
CA VAL A 65 -21.09 8.64 -13.16
C VAL A 65 -22.55 8.77 -12.71
N HIS A 66 -22.81 9.70 -11.79
CA HIS A 66 -24.15 10.13 -11.41
C HIS A 66 -24.56 11.31 -12.30
#